data_AF-A0A3D0H5H5-F1
#
_entry.id   AF-A0A3D0H5H5-F1
#
_cell.length_a   1.000
_cell.length_b   1.000
_cell.length_c   1.000
_cell.angle_alpha   90.00
_cell.angle_beta   90.00
_cell.angle_gamma   90.00
#
_symmetry.space_group_name_H-M   'P 1'
#
loop_
_entity.id
_entity.type
_entity.pdbx_description
1 polymer ?
#
loop_
_entity_poly.entity_id
_entity_poly.type
_entity_poly.pdbx_seq_one_letter_code
_entity_poly.pdbx_strand_id
1 'polypeptide(L)' 'MPEAPQRGNMRFERITVACREEYRAQQEPIAFFWRGMEIHIRAILDRWYEGHLSRQRVPQRYYRVLTEDG' A
#
# COMPACT_ATOMS: atom_id res chain seq x y z
N MET A 1 1.17 38.59 0.72
CA MET A 1 0.69 37.29 1.22
C MET A 1 1.84 36.30 1.08
N PRO A 2 2.50 35.82 2.14
CA PRO A 2 3.60 34.86 2.02
C PRO A 2 3.05 33.45 1.76
N GLU A 3 3.56 32.79 0.72
CA GLU A 3 3.22 31.43 0.34
C GLU A 3 3.75 30.42 1.38
N ALA A 4 2.86 29.53 1.84
CA ALA A 4 3.21 28.47 2.77
C ALA A 4 4.22 27.50 2.14
N PRO A 5 5.22 27.00 2.89
CA PRO A 5 6.12 25.98 2.38
C PRO A 5 5.30 24.74 2.00
N GLN A 6 5.25 24.47 0.70
CA GLN A 6 4.57 23.32 0.12
C GLN A 6 5.26 22.07 0.66
N ARG A 7 4.64 21.46 1.67
CA ARG A 7 5.06 20.18 2.26
C ARG A 7 5.28 19.20 1.11
N GLY A 8 6.48 18.61 1.05
CA GLY A 8 6.98 17.85 -0.10
C GLY A 8 5.92 16.98 -0.75
N ASN A 9 5.83 17.06 -2.09
CA ASN A 9 4.91 16.32 -2.94
C ASN A 9 5.01 14.81 -2.69
N MET A 10 4.25 14.29 -1.74
CA MET A 10 4.01 12.86 -1.57
C MET A 10 3.03 12.44 -2.66
N ARG A 11 3.57 12.12 -3.84
CA ARG A 11 2.78 11.78 -5.02
C ARG A 11 2.32 10.34 -4.89
N PHE A 12 1.04 10.16 -4.60
CA PHE A 12 0.41 8.83 -4.63
C PHE A 12 0.22 8.40 -6.09
N GLU A 13 0.72 7.22 -6.42
CA GLU A 13 0.54 6.60 -7.73
C GLU A 13 -0.30 5.34 -7.58
N ARG A 14 -1.19 5.10 -8.55
CA ARG A 14 -2.01 3.89 -8.58
C ARG A 14 -1.19 2.76 -9.16
N ILE A 15 -1.04 1.68 -8.40
CA ILE A 15 -0.32 0.47 -8.81
C ILE A 15 -1.26 -0.73 -8.84
N THR A 16 -0.87 -1.76 -9.57
CA THR A 16 -1.58 -3.05 -9.57
C THR A 16 -0.90 -3.97 -8.57
N VAL A 17 -1.67 -4.61 -7.69
CA VAL A 17 -1.13 -5.51 -6.66
C VAL A 17 -1.69 -6.91 -6.89
N ALA A 18 -0.81 -7.89 -7.03
CA ALA A 18 -1.16 -9.30 -7.00
C ALA A 18 -1.33 -9.75 -5.55
N CYS A 19 -2.49 -10.33 -5.24
CA CYS A 19 -2.78 -10.88 -3.91
C CYS A 19 -2.84 -12.40 -4.00
N ARG A 20 -2.44 -13.09 -2.92
CA ARG A 20 -2.60 -14.53 -2.85
C ARG A 20 -4.07 -14.89 -2.75
N GLU A 21 -4.56 -15.73 -3.67
CA GLU A 21 -5.97 -16.15 -3.71
C GLU A 21 -6.31 -17.29 -2.74
N GLU A 22 -5.31 -17.88 -2.07
CA GLU A 22 -5.47 -19.18 -1.39
C GLU A 22 -6.05 -19.17 0.03
N TYR A 23 -6.45 -18.05 0.65
CA TYR A 23 -7.02 -18.13 2.00
C TYR A 23 -8.19 -17.17 2.29
N ARG A 24 -9.31 -17.78 2.68
CA ARG A 24 -10.68 -17.24 2.86
C ARG A 24 -10.86 -16.07 3.84
N ALA A 25 -9.79 -15.50 4.39
CA ALA A 25 -9.89 -14.46 5.42
C ALA A 25 -8.90 -13.29 5.24
N GLN A 26 -7.78 -13.47 4.53
CA GLN A 26 -6.72 -12.45 4.44
C GLN A 26 -6.13 -12.48 3.03
N GLN A 27 -6.55 -11.54 2.18
CA GLN A 27 -5.87 -11.25 0.91
C GLN A 27 -4.55 -10.55 1.24
N GLU A 28 -3.48 -11.33 1.27
CA GLU A 28 -2.12 -10.85 1.50
C GLU A 28 -1.47 -10.50 0.16
N PRO A 29 -0.90 -9.29 0.01
CA PRO A 29 -0.22 -8.90 -1.21
C PRO A 29 1.08 -9.71 -1.36
N ILE A 30 1.31 -10.28 -2.54
CA ILE A 30 2.48 -11.12 -2.85
C ILE A 30 3.43 -10.46 -3.84
N ALA A 31 2.91 -9.61 -4.72
CA ALA A 31 3.70 -8.83 -5.65
C ALA A 31 2.92 -7.58 -6.06
N PHE A 32 3.62 -6.57 -6.58
CA PHE A 32 2.98 -5.41 -7.18
C PHE A 32 3.72 -4.97 -8.44
N PHE A 33 2.96 -4.42 -9.39
CA PHE A 33 3.48 -3.86 -10.62
C PHE A 33 3.67 -2.37 -10.46
N TRP A 34 4.91 -1.92 -10.55
CA TRP A 34 5.28 -0.52 -10.48
C TRP A 34 6.18 -0.15 -11.67
N ARG A 35 5.79 0.89 -12.42
CA ARG A 35 6.55 1.39 -13.59
C ARG A 35 6.93 0.32 -14.63
N GLY A 36 6.09 -0.70 -14.79
CA GLY A 36 6.32 -1.81 -15.72
C GLY A 36 7.24 -2.91 -15.17
N MET A 37 7.65 -2.82 -13.91
CA MET A 37 8.38 -3.86 -13.20
C MET A 37 7.44 -4.59 -12.23
N GLU A 38 7.46 -5.91 -12.28
CA GLU A 38 6.86 -6.75 -11.24
C GLU A 38 7.83 -6.84 -10.07
N ILE A 39 7.38 -6.43 -8.89
CA ILE A 39 8.17 -6.42 -7.68
C ILE A 39 7.54 -7.39 -6.70
N HIS A 40 8.26 -8.46 -6.38
CA HIS A 40 7.82 -9.48 -5.44
C HIS A 40 8.00 -9.00 -4.01
N ILE A 41 6.97 -9.24 -3.21
CA ILE A 41 6.97 -8.95 -1.78
C ILE A 41 7.54 -10.18 -1.08
N ARG A 42 8.74 -10.03 -0.52
CA ARG A 42 9.41 -11.06 0.25
C ARG A 42 8.73 -11.31 1.59
N ALA A 43 8.34 -10.23 2.28
CA ALA A 43 7.69 -10.32 3.57
C ALA A 43 6.83 -9.07 3.85
N ILE A 44 5.74 -9.25 4.58
CA ILE A 44 4.98 -8.13 5.15
C ILE A 44 5.59 -7.79 6.51
N LEU A 45 6.18 -6.60 6.63
CA LEU A 45 6.84 -6.14 7.85
C LEU A 45 5.82 -5.60 8.86
N ASP A 46 4.84 -4.82 8.38
CA ASP A 46 3.79 -4.25 9.21
C ASP A 46 2.47 -4.20 8.44
N ARG A 47 1.37 -4.29 9.18
CA ARG A 47 0.02 -4.04 8.68
C ARG A 47 -0.67 -3.08 9.64
N TRP A 48 -1.25 -2.01 9.12
CA TRP A 48 -2.09 -1.12 9.91
C TRP A 48 -3.37 -0.79 9.16
N TYR A 49 -4.40 -0.55 9.95
CA TYR A 49 -5.72 -0.18 9.48
C TYR A 49 -5.96 1.26 9.90
N GLU A 50 -6.38 2.11 8.97
CA GLU A 50 -6.87 3.44 9.36
C GLU A 50 -8.22 3.26 10.07
N GLY A 51 -8.16 3.22 11.40
CA GLY A 51 -9.29 2.99 12.29
C GLY A 51 -10.11 4.26 12.58
N HIS A 52 -10.29 5.15 11.60
CA HIS A 52 -11.22 6.26 11.79
C HIS A 52 -12.65 5.82 11.45
N LEU A 53 -13.53 5.96 12.44
CA LEU A 53 -14.94 5.60 12.51
C LEU A 53 -15.85 6.33 11.50
N SER A 54 -15.36 6.68 10.32
CA SER A 54 -16.18 7.26 9.27
C SER A 54 -16.81 6.12 8.46
N ARG A 55 -18.04 5.78 8.85
CA ARG A 55 -18.96 4.76 8.28
C ARG A 55 -19.17 4.81 6.75
N GLN A 56 -18.51 5.72 6.04
CA GLN A 56 -18.64 5.98 4.61
C GLN A 56 -17.36 5.69 3.78
N ARG A 57 -16.21 5.39 4.41
CA ARG A 57 -14.99 5.06 3.66
C ARG A 57 -14.60 3.61 3.87
N VAL A 58 -14.36 2.91 2.77
CA VAL A 58 -13.81 1.55 2.76
C VAL A 58 -12.51 1.58 3.59
N PRO A 59 -12.31 0.68 4.57
CA PRO A 59 -11.11 0.70 5.41
C PRO A 59 -9.87 0.59 4.55
N GLN A 60 -9.06 1.64 4.52
CA GLN A 60 -7.77 1.59 3.84
C GLN A 60 -6.85 0.68 4.64
N ARG A 61 -6.42 -0.41 4.00
CA ARG A 61 -5.43 -1.34 4.54
C ARG A 61 -4.07 -0.88 4.05
N TYR A 62 -3.19 -0.55 4.98
CA TYR A 62 -1.83 -0.18 4.68
C TYR A 62 -0.92 -1.33 5.07
N TYR A 63 0.03 -1.61 4.19
CA TYR A 63 1.01 -2.65 4.38
C TYR A 63 2.39 -2.04 4.20
N ARG A 64 3.28 -2.28 5.15
CA ARG A 64 4.70 -2.12 4.94
C ARG A 64 5.24 -3.47 4.52
N VAL A 65 5.85 -3.50 3.35
CA VAL A 65 6.36 -4.72 2.73
C VAL A 65 7.85 -4.59 2.51
N LEU A 66 8.56 -5.70 2.67
CA LEU A 66 9.94 -5.88 2.22
C LEU A 66 9.87 -6.49 0.82
N THR A 67 10.47 -5.82 -0.15
CA THR A 67 10.60 -6.33 -1.52
C THR A 67 11.80 -7.29 -1.59
N GLU A 68 11.90 -8.09 -2.66
CA GLU A 68 13.12 -8.90 -2.88
C GLU A 68 14.37 -8.04 -3.10
N ASP A 69 14.20 -6.81 -3.60
CA ASP A 69 15.29 -5.87 -3.89
C ASP A 69 15.85 -5.16 -2.63
N GLY A 70 15.11 -5.16 -1.50
CA GLY A 70 15.55 -4.60 -0.21
C GLY A 70 14.91 -3.26 0.15
#